data_AF-A0A257GWD8-F1
#
_entry.id   AF-A0A257GWD8-F1
#
_cell.length_a   1.000
_cell.length_b   1.000
_cell.length_c   1.000
_cell.angle_alpha   90.00
_cell.angle_beta   90.00
_cell.angle_gamma   90.00
#
_symmetry.space_group_name_H-M   'P 1'
#
loop_
_entity.id
_entity.type
_entity.pdbx_description
1 polymer ?
#
loop_
_entity_poly.entity_id
_entity_poly.type
_entity_poly.pdbx_seq_one_letter_code
_entity_poly.pdbx_strand_id
1 'polypeptide(L)'
;MYQYTEFDRQFIRARAAQHRDQLERNLAGTLSDDEFRPLRLQNGWYIQRYAPMLRVAVPYGELSSAQLRVLARIAREYDHPSKEVFDKAIGTQATWGTTHLPVGYGHFTTRQNVQFNWIPLSKSADVM
;
A
#
# COMPACT_ATOMS: atom_id res chain seq x y z
N MET A 1 -11.76 22.65 -4.75
CA MET A 1 -11.38 21.35 -4.16
C MET A 1 -12.64 20.63 -3.68
N TYR A 2 -12.76 19.33 -3.96
CA TYR A 2 -13.90 18.52 -3.52
C TYR A 2 -13.97 18.49 -1.99
N GLN A 3 -15.14 18.80 -1.41
CA GLN A 3 -15.35 18.73 0.02
C GLN A 3 -15.98 17.39 0.38
N TYR A 4 -15.26 16.60 1.17
CA TYR A 4 -15.77 15.31 1.65
C TYR A 4 -16.96 15.51 2.57
N THR A 5 -18.09 14.98 2.13
CA THR A 5 -19.33 14.90 2.91
C THR A 5 -19.23 13.84 4.00
N GLU A 6 -20.20 13.80 4.90
CA GLU A 6 -20.30 12.72 5.88
C GLU A 6 -20.51 11.36 5.21
N PHE A 7 -21.29 11.33 4.13
CA PHE A 7 -21.47 10.13 3.30
C PHE A 7 -20.13 9.61 2.77
N ASP A 8 -19.27 10.48 2.22
CA ASP A 8 -17.97 10.06 1.70
C ASP A 8 -17.09 9.46 2.79
N ARG A 9 -17.08 10.08 3.98
CA ARG A 9 -16.31 9.60 5.13
C ARG A 9 -16.82 8.24 5.61
N GLN A 10 -18.14 8.06 5.68
CA GLN A 10 -18.75 6.80 6.08
C GLN A 10 -18.45 5.70 5.04
N PHE A 11 -18.56 6.03 3.75
CA PHE A 11 -18.26 5.12 2.66
C PHE A 11 -16.80 4.63 2.70
N ILE A 12 -15.84 5.54 2.89
CA ILE A 12 -14.42 5.18 3.00
C ILE A 12 -14.18 4.28 4.23
N ARG A 13 -14.77 4.61 5.39
CA ARG A 13 -14.65 3.79 6.60
C ARG A 13 -15.23 2.38 6.41
N ALA A 14 -16.39 2.28 5.77
CA ALA A 14 -17.03 0.99 5.47
C ALA A 14 -16.15 0.15 4.55
N ARG A 15 -15.53 0.76 3.54
CA ARG A 15 -14.59 0.10 2.63
C ARG A 15 -13.32 -0.39 3.35
N ALA A 16 -12.76 0.42 4.25
CA ALA A 16 -11.61 0.01 5.06
C ALA A 16 -11.95 -1.17 5.98
N ALA A 17 -13.13 -1.14 6.62
CA ALA A 17 -13.61 -2.24 7.45
C ALA A 17 -13.84 -3.53 6.64
N GLN A 18 -14.41 -3.41 5.45
CA GLN A 18 -14.59 -4.54 4.54
C GLN A 18 -13.25 -5.16 4.13
N HIS A 19 -12.24 -4.34 3.77
CA HIS A 19 -10.92 -4.85 3.44
C HIS A 19 -10.25 -5.54 4.63
N ARG A 20 -10.43 -5.03 5.86
CA ARG A 20 -9.93 -5.66 7.08
C ARG A 20 -10.49 -7.06 7.27
N ASP A 21 -11.81 -7.23 7.16
CA ASP A 21 -12.46 -8.55 7.23
C ASP A 21 -11.92 -9.52 6.17
N GLN A 22 -11.76 -9.06 4.92
CA GLN A 22 -11.22 -9.87 3.83
C GLN A 22 -9.78 -10.30 4.10
N LEU A 23 -8.95 -9.39 4.62
CA LEU A 23 -7.58 -9.69 5.01
C LEU A 23 -7.54 -10.71 6.15
N GLU A 24 -8.35 -10.53 7.18
CA GLU A 24 -8.43 -11.47 8.32
C GLU A 24 -8.83 -12.87 7.87
N ARG A 25 -9.83 -13.00 6.98
CA ARG A 25 -10.21 -14.28 6.39
C ARG A 25 -9.11 -14.90 5.53
N ASN A 26 -8.37 -14.08 4.78
CA ASN A 26 -7.23 -14.57 3.99
C ASN A 26 -6.11 -15.08 4.90
N LEU A 27 -5.76 -14.34 5.95
CA LEU A 27 -4.78 -14.75 6.94
C LEU A 27 -5.21 -16.02 7.70
N ALA A 28 -6.52 -16.20 7.92
CA ALA A 28 -7.08 -17.41 8.52
C ALA A 28 -7.22 -18.59 7.55
N GLY A 29 -6.93 -18.40 6.26
CA GLY A 29 -7.07 -19.43 5.22
C GLY A 29 -8.51 -19.73 4.80
N THR A 30 -9.50 -18.99 5.30
CA THR A 30 -10.92 -19.12 4.91
C THR A 30 -11.28 -18.33 3.65
N LEU A 31 -10.34 -17.52 3.16
CA LEU A 31 -10.38 -16.88 1.84
C LEU A 31 -9.05 -17.16 1.13
N SER A 32 -9.10 -17.87 0.01
CA SER A 32 -7.87 -18.23 -0.71
C SER A 32 -7.15 -17.02 -1.29
N ASP A 33 -5.86 -17.14 -1.56
CA ASP A 33 -5.06 -16.06 -2.18
C ASP A 33 -5.58 -15.63 -3.55
N ASP A 34 -6.16 -16.57 -4.31
CA ASP A 34 -6.72 -16.28 -5.63
C ASP A 34 -8.06 -15.56 -5.55
N GLU A 35 -8.89 -15.86 -4.54
CA GLU A 35 -10.11 -15.10 -4.25
C GLU A 35 -9.80 -13.73 -3.63
N PHE A 36 -8.75 -13.63 -2.81
CA PHE A 36 -8.33 -12.38 -2.19
C PHE A 36 -7.65 -11.44 -3.18
N ARG A 37 -6.96 -11.98 -4.19
CA ARG A 37 -6.25 -11.21 -5.23
C ARG A 37 -7.08 -10.08 -5.85
N PRO A 38 -8.28 -10.33 -6.44
CA PRO A 38 -9.08 -9.24 -7.01
C PRO A 38 -9.51 -8.21 -5.95
N LEU A 39 -9.79 -8.62 -4.72
CA LEU A 39 -10.25 -7.74 -3.64
C LEU A 39 -9.15 -6.75 -3.21
N ARG A 40 -7.93 -7.25 -2.96
CA ARG A 40 -6.81 -6.38 -2.61
C ARG A 40 -6.42 -5.43 -3.76
N LEU A 41 -6.51 -5.90 -5.01
CA LEU A 41 -6.20 -5.09 -6.19
C LEU A 41 -7.16 -3.92 -6.37
N GLN A 42 -8.45 -4.10 -6.05
CA GLN A 42 -9.43 -3.01 -6.04
C GLN A 42 -9.09 -1.91 -5.02
N ASN A 43 -8.38 -2.27 -3.95
CA ASN A 43 -7.91 -1.33 -2.91
C ASN A 43 -6.48 -0.83 -3.15
N GLY A 44 -5.90 -1.09 -4.33
CA GLY A 44 -4.58 -0.60 -4.69
C GLY A 44 -3.41 -1.40 -4.11
N TRP A 45 -3.66 -2.60 -3.57
CA TRP A 45 -2.65 -3.49 -3.01
C TRP A 45 -2.19 -4.52 -4.02
N TYR A 46 -0.95 -4.38 -4.46
CA TYR A 46 -0.25 -5.28 -5.38
C TYR A 46 0.73 -6.14 -4.59
N ILE A 47 0.98 -7.37 -5.05
CA ILE A 47 2.13 -8.15 -4.59
C ILE A 47 3.09 -8.19 -5.75
N GLN A 48 4.21 -7.47 -5.61
CA GLN A 48 5.32 -7.57 -6.57
C GLN A 48 6.20 -8.76 -6.18
N ARG A 49 7.18 -9.07 -7.03
CA ARG A 49 8.04 -10.27 -6.91
C ARG A 49 8.59 -10.55 -5.51
N TYR A 50 8.88 -9.50 -4.73
CA TYR A 50 9.50 -9.61 -3.40
C TYR A 50 8.64 -9.02 -2.28
N ALA A 51 7.83 -7.99 -2.55
CA ALA A 51 7.13 -7.24 -1.52
C ALA A 51 5.79 -6.69 -2.03
N PRO A 52 4.81 -6.45 -1.13
CA PRO A 52 3.58 -5.77 -1.48
C PRO A 52 3.79 -4.28 -1.75
N MET A 53 3.09 -3.75 -2.75
CA MET A 53 3.08 -2.35 -3.11
C MET A 53 1.68 -1.77 -2.94
N LEU A 54 1.58 -0.63 -2.25
CA LEU A 54 0.36 0.18 -2.14
C LEU A 54 0.40 1.28 -3.19
N ARG A 55 -0.69 1.42 -3.97
CA ARG A 55 -0.95 2.57 -4.83
C ARG A 55 -2.09 3.41 -4.25
N VAL A 56 -1.78 4.63 -3.83
CA VAL A 56 -2.75 5.62 -3.40
C VAL A 56 -3.19 6.44 -4.60
N ALA A 57 -4.50 6.47 -4.85
CA ALA A 57 -5.09 7.29 -5.91
C ALA A 57 -5.04 8.78 -5.52
N VAL A 58 -4.57 9.63 -6.43
CA VAL A 58 -4.54 11.09 -6.25
C VAL A 58 -5.30 11.74 -7.40
N PRO A 59 -6.62 12.00 -7.24
CA PRO A 59 -7.42 12.64 -8.28
C PRO A 59 -6.81 13.99 -8.69
N TYR A 60 -6.65 14.20 -10.00
CA TYR A 60 -6.08 15.42 -10.58
C TYR A 60 -4.64 15.75 -10.15
N GLY A 61 -3.96 14.87 -9.41
CA GLY A 61 -2.66 15.16 -8.81
C GLY A 61 -2.71 16.21 -7.69
N GLU A 62 -3.88 16.55 -7.16
CA GLU A 62 -4.05 17.61 -6.16
C GLU A 62 -4.03 17.04 -4.74
N LEU A 63 -3.15 17.57 -3.88
CA LEU A 63 -3.03 17.19 -2.48
C LEU A 63 -2.93 18.42 -1.58
N SER A 64 -3.70 18.42 -0.50
CA SER A 64 -3.54 19.39 0.59
C SER A 64 -2.30 19.07 1.44
N SER A 65 -1.80 20.08 2.18
CA SER A 65 -0.69 19.88 3.12
C SER A 65 -0.99 18.83 4.19
N ALA A 66 -2.27 18.67 4.59
CA ALA A 66 -2.71 17.64 5.52
C ALA A 66 -2.58 16.23 4.90
N GLN A 67 -3.03 16.04 3.66
CA GLN A 67 -2.90 14.76 2.96
C GLN A 67 -1.43 14.40 2.72
N LEU A 68 -0.57 15.36 2.35
CA LEU A 68 0.86 15.14 2.21
C LEU A 68 1.50 14.64 3.52
N ARG A 69 1.10 15.18 4.67
CA ARG A 69 1.57 14.69 5.99
C ARG A 69 1.13 13.25 6.27
N VAL A 70 -0.08 12.86 5.84
CA VAL A 70 -0.53 11.47 5.97
C VAL A 70 0.31 10.54 5.08
N LEU A 71 0.59 10.93 3.84
CA LEU A 71 1.48 10.15 2.95
C LEU A 71 2.90 10.01 3.53
N ALA A 72 3.45 11.09 4.09
CA ALA A 72 4.74 11.06 4.79
C ALA A 72 4.72 10.12 6.01
N ARG A 73 3.60 10.08 6.74
CA ARG A 73 3.40 9.14 7.84
C ARG A 73 3.41 7.68 7.35
N ILE A 74 2.72 7.39 6.25
CA ILE A 74 2.70 6.05 5.65
C ILE A 74 4.12 5.60 5.29
N ALA A 75 4.88 6.46 4.61
CA ALA A 75 6.28 6.18 4.29
C ALA A 75 7.08 5.87 5.56
N ARG A 76 7.01 6.77 6.56
CA ARG A 76 7.80 6.67 7.79
C ARG A 76 7.46 5.45 8.64
N GLU A 77 6.19 5.05 8.71
CA GLU A 77 5.73 4.06 9.69
C GLU A 77 5.49 2.67 9.08
N TYR A 78 5.17 2.59 7.78
CA TYR A 78 4.71 1.34 7.17
C TYR A 78 5.58 0.85 6.01
N ASP A 79 6.30 1.72 5.29
CA ASP A 79 7.13 1.33 4.13
C ASP A 79 8.48 0.75 4.56
N HIS A 80 8.44 -0.22 5.49
CA HIS A 80 9.60 -0.91 6.04
C HIS A 80 9.41 -2.42 5.88
N PRO A 81 10.19 -3.08 5.01
CA PRO A 81 10.10 -4.52 4.83
C PRO A 81 10.74 -5.27 5.99
N SER A 82 10.40 -6.55 6.16
CA SER A 82 11.15 -7.42 7.07
C SER A 82 12.58 -7.61 6.54
N LYS A 83 13.50 -7.94 7.46
CA LYS A 83 14.90 -8.16 7.11
C LYS A 83 15.06 -9.23 6.02
N GLU A 84 14.29 -10.32 6.12
CA GLU A 84 14.35 -11.44 5.18
C GLU A 84 13.90 -11.02 3.77
N VAL A 85 12.82 -10.23 3.69
CA VAL A 85 12.31 -9.70 2.42
C VAL A 85 13.33 -8.75 1.80
N PHE A 86 13.91 -7.87 2.61
CA PHE A 86 14.90 -6.90 2.16
C PHE A 86 16.18 -7.57 1.67
N ASP A 87 16.72 -8.52 2.43
CA ASP A 87 17.95 -9.27 2.09
C ASP A 87 17.78 -10.06 0.78
N LYS A 88 16.60 -10.68 0.58
CA LYS A 88 16.28 -11.37 -0.68
C LYS A 88 16.19 -10.40 -1.86
N ALA A 89 15.57 -9.24 -1.64
CA ALA A 89 15.40 -8.22 -2.68
C ALA A 89 16.75 -7.61 -3.08
N ILE A 90 17.58 -7.19 -2.11
CA ILE A 90 18.90 -6.61 -2.36
C ILE A 90 19.84 -7.64 -3.02
N GLY A 91 19.82 -8.90 -2.57
CA GLY A 91 20.64 -9.97 -3.16
C GLY A 91 20.27 -10.22 -4.63
N THR A 92 18.97 -10.19 -4.97
CA THR A 92 18.55 -10.32 -6.37
C THR A 92 18.85 -9.06 -7.19
N GLN A 93 18.69 -7.88 -6.61
CA GLN A 93 18.94 -6.60 -7.29
C GLN A 93 20.43 -6.37 -7.53
N ALA A 94 21.30 -6.87 -6.65
CA ALA A 94 22.75 -6.83 -6.80
C ALA A 94 23.24 -7.55 -8.06
N THR A 95 22.53 -8.59 -8.55
CA THR A 95 22.89 -9.24 -9.82
C THR A 95 22.75 -8.31 -11.04
N TRP A 96 22.01 -7.21 -10.88
CA TRP A 96 21.78 -6.18 -11.91
C TRP A 96 22.55 -4.89 -11.62
N GLY A 97 23.45 -4.88 -10.63
CA GLY A 97 24.27 -3.72 -10.26
C GLY A 97 23.61 -2.73 -9.29
N THR A 98 22.40 -3.01 -8.80
CA THR A 98 21.74 -2.17 -7.80
C THR A 98 22.29 -2.48 -6.40
N THR A 99 22.84 -1.47 -5.72
CA THR A 99 23.47 -1.62 -4.40
C THR A 99 22.64 -1.07 -3.24
N HIS A 100 21.53 -0.39 -3.54
CA HIS A 100 20.67 0.22 -2.53
C HIS A 100 19.20 0.14 -2.95
N LEU A 101 18.32 -0.17 -1.99
CA LEU A 101 16.87 -0.14 -2.16
C LEU A 101 16.28 0.85 -1.15
N PRO A 102 15.59 1.91 -1.63
CA PRO A 102 15.01 2.91 -0.74
C PRO A 102 13.85 2.31 0.06
N VAL A 103 13.85 2.52 1.37
CA VAL A 103 12.76 2.18 2.30
C VAL A 103 12.30 3.43 3.03
N GLY A 104 11.01 3.54 3.33
CA GLY A 104 10.43 4.75 3.90
C GLY A 104 10.16 5.84 2.87
N TYR A 105 9.97 5.48 1.60
CA TYR A 105 9.77 6.44 0.51
C TYR A 105 8.46 6.19 -0.24
N GLY A 106 7.74 7.28 -0.54
CA GLY A 106 6.67 7.29 -1.53
C GLY A 106 7.20 7.84 -2.85
N HIS A 107 6.81 7.26 -3.98
CA HIS A 107 7.12 7.81 -5.31
C HIS A 107 5.85 8.21 -6.06
N PHE A 108 5.92 9.34 -6.76
CA PHE A 108 4.87 9.74 -7.68
C PHE A 108 5.02 9.00 -9.00
N THR A 109 3.88 8.55 -9.52
CA THR A 109 3.79 7.90 -10.82
C THR A 109 3.59 8.92 -11.92
N THR A 110 3.80 8.52 -13.18
CA THR A 110 3.44 9.33 -14.36
C THR A 110 1.94 9.61 -14.48
N ARG A 111 1.11 8.90 -13.71
CA ARG A 111 -0.35 9.11 -13.59
C ARG A 111 -0.73 9.84 -12.31
N GLN A 112 0.21 10.60 -11.72
CA GLN A 112 0.02 11.45 -10.54
C GLN A 112 -0.32 10.74 -9.21
N ASN A 113 -0.55 9.42 -9.23
CA ASN A 113 -0.73 8.61 -8.02
C ASN A 113 0.57 8.46 -7.22
N VAL A 114 0.46 8.04 -5.96
CA VAL A 114 1.59 7.76 -5.06
C VAL A 114 1.71 6.26 -4.84
N GLN A 115 2.94 5.75 -4.77
CA GLN A 115 3.22 4.33 -4.51
C GLN A 115 4.25 4.13 -3.39
N PHE A 116 4.02 3.12 -2.55
CA PHE A 116 4.91 2.60 -1.50
C PHE A 116 5.18 1.12 -1.77
N ASN A 117 6.42 0.65 -1.65
CA ASN A 117 6.84 -0.65 -2.20
C ASN A 117 7.12 -1.73 -1.16
N TRP A 118 7.11 -1.37 0.12
CA TRP A 118 7.59 -2.26 1.19
C TRP A 118 6.60 -2.48 2.32
N ILE A 119 5.34 -2.07 2.13
CA ILE A 119 4.33 -2.22 3.17
C ILE A 119 3.90 -3.68 3.28
N PRO A 120 4.07 -4.36 4.44
CA PRO A 120 3.63 -5.74 4.60
C PRO A 120 2.11 -5.86 4.40
N LEU A 121 1.66 -6.93 3.74
CA LEU A 121 0.25 -7.13 3.42
C LEU A 121 -0.61 -7.27 4.68
N SER A 122 -0.05 -7.83 5.75
CA SER A 122 -0.66 -7.92 7.08
C SER A 122 -0.95 -6.54 7.71
N LYS A 123 -0.29 -5.48 7.25
CA LYS A 123 -0.52 -4.09 7.66
C LYS A 123 -1.43 -3.32 6.71
N SER A 124 -1.91 -3.95 5.64
CA SER A 124 -2.70 -3.26 4.61
C SER A 124 -3.98 -2.62 5.16
N ALA A 125 -4.65 -3.30 6.09
CA ALA A 125 -5.86 -2.79 6.72
C ALA A 125 -5.61 -1.67 7.76
N ASP A 126 -4.39 -1.51 8.26
CA ASP A 126 -4.03 -0.41 9.18
C ASP A 126 -3.71 0.88 8.41
N VAL A 127 -3.25 0.75 7.17
CA VAL A 127 -2.91 1.87 6.29
C VAL A 127 -4.14 2.48 5.60
N MET A 128 -5.22 1.69 5.41
CA MET A 128 -6.50 2.14 4.82
C MET A 128 -7.35 2.95 5.80
#